data_AF-A0A453SCP0-F1
#
_entry.id   AF-A0A453SCP0-F1
#
_cell.length_a   1.000
_cell.length_b   1.000
_cell.length_c   1.000
_cell.angle_alpha   90.00
_cell.angle_beta   90.00
_cell.angle_gamma   90.00
#
_symmetry.space_group_name_H-M   'P 1'
#
loop_
_entity.id
_entity.type
_entity.pdbx_description
1 polymer ?
#
loop_
_entity_poly.entity_id
_entity_poly.type
_entity_poly.pdbx_seq_one_letter_code
_entity_poly.pdbx_strand_id
1 'polypeptide(L)'
;MSSSSAAASVPGATPADALRRNRIISSKLYFDVPGSKAPVVYSTAYDIAFLGIEKMFLTKEGHLEKTRVVEPLEASKEDLLVVHTEAYLNSLRSSFRVAAIVEVPPLTLMPNWLVQQRLLYPFRKQVGGSILSAKLALERGWAINVGGGFHHCSAEEGGGFCAYADISLSIQFAFVRLDISRVMIIDLDAHQGNGHEKDFANDGRVYILDMYNAGIYPFDHAAKRYIDQKVELVVSWILQAVDHIFLHLIQI
;
A
#
# COMPACT_ATOMS: atom_id res chain seq x y z
N MET A 1 7.18 -30.92 26.57
CA MET A 1 5.81 -30.45 26.88
C MET A 1 5.53 -29.27 25.95
N SER A 2 4.86 -29.52 24.82
CA SER A 2 4.51 -28.49 23.85
C SER A 2 3.20 -27.83 24.26
N SER A 3 3.27 -26.60 24.75
CA SER A 3 2.08 -25.78 24.99
C SER A 3 1.56 -25.25 23.66
N SER A 4 0.51 -25.87 23.12
CA SER A 4 -0.29 -25.25 22.06
C SER A 4 -1.07 -24.09 22.68
N SER A 5 -0.69 -22.85 22.35
CA SER A 5 -1.49 -21.67 22.69
C SER A 5 -2.78 -21.71 21.88
N ALA A 6 -3.88 -22.09 22.51
CA ALA A 6 -5.20 -21.93 21.94
C ALA A 6 -5.44 -20.43 21.69
N ALA A 7 -5.74 -20.08 20.44
CA ALA A 7 -6.11 -18.72 20.08
C ALA A 7 -7.38 -18.33 20.85
N ALA A 8 -7.26 -17.38 21.78
CA ALA A 8 -8.42 -16.81 22.45
C ALA A 8 -9.31 -16.15 21.39
N SER A 9 -10.55 -16.59 21.29
CA SER A 9 -11.55 -15.95 20.45
C SER A 9 -11.86 -14.57 21.01
N VAL A 10 -11.70 -13.53 20.19
CA VAL A 10 -12.12 -12.17 20.55
C VAL A 10 -13.65 -12.17 20.66
N PRO A 11 -14.24 -11.76 21.81
CA PRO A 11 -15.70 -11.74 21.96
C PRO A 11 -16.34 -10.86 20.89
N GLY A 12 -17.30 -11.40 20.13
CA GLY A 12 -18.02 -10.67 19.07
C GLY A 12 -17.43 -10.81 17.66
N ALA A 13 -16.35 -11.57 17.46
CA ALA A 13 -15.77 -11.78 16.13
C ALA A 13 -16.71 -12.59 15.20
N THR A 14 -16.99 -12.06 14.01
CA THR A 14 -17.80 -12.77 13.01
C THR A 14 -16.98 -13.90 12.35
N PRO A 15 -17.62 -14.89 11.69
CA PRO A 15 -16.90 -15.90 10.90
C PRO A 15 -15.98 -15.27 9.84
N ALA A 16 -16.37 -14.12 9.27
CA ALA A 16 -15.54 -13.38 8.32
C ALA A 16 -14.27 -12.81 8.97
N ASP A 17 -14.38 -12.30 10.21
CA ASP A 17 -13.22 -11.80 10.96
C ASP A 17 -12.26 -12.91 11.36
N ALA A 18 -12.80 -14.07 11.74
CA ALA A 18 -12.00 -15.26 12.02
C ALA A 18 -11.25 -15.75 10.76
N LEU A 19 -11.91 -15.78 9.60
CA LEU A 19 -11.28 -16.13 8.32
C LEU A 19 -10.17 -15.13 7.95
N ARG A 20 -10.44 -13.82 8.06
CA ARG A 20 -9.45 -12.76 7.80
C ARG A 20 -8.24 -12.92 8.71
N ARG A 21 -8.46 -13.12 10.01
CA ARG A 21 -7.38 -13.36 10.99
C ARG A 21 -6.56 -14.59 10.62
N ASN A 22 -7.20 -15.69 10.23
CA ASN A 22 -6.51 -16.91 9.82
C ASN A 22 -5.64 -16.69 8.59
N ARG A 23 -6.14 -15.98 7.56
CA ARG A 23 -5.34 -15.59 6.38
C ARG A 23 -4.07 -14.86 6.81
N ILE A 24 -4.21 -13.82 7.63
CA ILE A 24 -3.08 -13.02 8.12
C ILE A 24 -2.07 -13.87 8.91
N ILE A 25 -2.53 -14.73 9.83
CA ILE A 25 -1.63 -15.56 10.66
C ILE A 25 -0.89 -16.59 9.81
N SER A 26 -1.54 -17.14 8.78
CA SER A 26 -0.95 -18.13 7.87
C SER A 26 -0.02 -17.54 6.80
N SER A 27 -0.02 -16.22 6.66
CA SER A 27 0.77 -15.51 5.66
C SER A 27 2.27 -15.69 5.86
N LYS A 28 3.00 -15.72 4.75
CA LYS A 28 4.47 -15.81 4.72
C LYS A 28 5.14 -14.44 4.55
N LEU A 29 4.37 -13.36 4.41
CA LEU A 29 4.91 -12.02 4.15
C LEU A 29 5.70 -11.44 5.33
N TYR A 30 5.53 -12.01 6.53
CA TYR A 30 6.34 -11.74 7.71
C TYR A 30 7.49 -12.75 7.81
N PHE A 31 8.72 -12.26 7.78
CA PHE A 31 9.91 -13.08 7.99
C PHE A 31 11.00 -12.27 8.71
N ASP A 32 12.00 -12.99 9.23
CA ASP A 32 13.12 -12.39 9.94
C ASP A 32 14.10 -11.78 8.94
N VAL A 33 14.40 -10.49 9.15
CA VAL A 33 15.34 -9.75 8.32
C VAL A 33 16.63 -9.55 9.12
N PRO A 34 17.79 -9.96 8.59
CA PRO A 34 19.08 -9.77 9.26
C PRO A 34 19.32 -8.31 9.64
N GLY A 35 19.93 -8.06 10.80
CA GLY A 35 20.28 -6.72 11.26
C GLY A 35 21.28 -5.98 10.38
N SER A 36 22.00 -6.69 9.52
CA SER A 36 22.94 -6.11 8.55
C SER A 36 22.27 -5.41 7.36
N LYS A 37 20.97 -5.67 7.12
CA LYS A 37 20.20 -5.00 6.05
C LYS A 37 19.58 -3.71 6.57
N ALA A 38 19.61 -2.65 5.78
CA ALA A 38 18.85 -1.44 6.07
C ALA A 38 17.34 -1.72 5.96
N PRO A 39 16.46 -1.03 6.71
CA PRO A 39 15.01 -1.19 6.61
C PRO A 39 14.44 -0.51 5.36
N VAL A 40 15.07 -0.73 4.20
CA VAL A 40 14.63 -0.26 2.89
C VAL A 40 14.24 -1.49 2.08
N VAL A 41 12.95 -1.61 1.79
CA VAL A 41 12.36 -2.72 1.06
C VAL A 41 12.26 -2.34 -0.42
N TYR A 42 12.86 -3.17 -1.28
CA TYR A 42 12.89 -2.95 -2.71
C TYR A 42 13.04 -4.28 -3.44
N SER A 43 12.42 -4.39 -4.62
CA SER A 43 12.66 -5.49 -5.56
C SER A 43 13.04 -4.95 -6.92
N THR A 44 13.99 -5.61 -7.59
CA THR A 44 14.26 -5.31 -9.01
C THR A 44 13.06 -5.61 -9.91
N ALA A 45 12.07 -6.38 -9.44
CA ALA A 45 10.82 -6.58 -10.16
C ALA A 45 9.96 -5.31 -10.23
N TYR A 46 10.18 -4.33 -9.35
CA TYR A 46 9.44 -3.06 -9.35
C TYR A 46 9.73 -2.21 -10.57
N ASP A 47 10.89 -2.41 -11.20
CA ASP A 47 11.27 -1.73 -12.43
C ASP A 47 10.37 -2.23 -13.58
N ILE A 48 9.18 -1.63 -13.71
CA ILE A 48 8.27 -1.90 -14.82
C ILE A 48 8.82 -1.17 -16.04
N ALA A 49 9.69 -1.84 -16.78
CA ALA A 49 10.22 -1.29 -18.02
C ALA A 49 9.13 -1.27 -19.10
N PHE A 50 8.51 -0.12 -19.32
CA PHE A 50 7.79 0.16 -20.56
C PHE A 50 8.78 0.85 -21.50
N LEU A 51 9.22 0.13 -22.55
CA LEU A 51 10.13 0.66 -23.57
C LEU A 51 11.51 1.18 -23.09
N GLY A 52 12.02 0.70 -21.94
CA GLY A 52 13.46 0.78 -21.63
C GLY A 52 13.94 1.97 -20.80
N ILE A 53 13.03 2.76 -20.23
CA ILE A 53 13.33 3.70 -19.15
C ILE A 53 12.64 3.05 -17.94
N GLU A 54 13.34 2.56 -16.91
CA GLU A 54 13.75 3.35 -15.76
C GLU A 54 14.46 2.37 -14.82
N LYS A 55 15.65 2.74 -14.33
CA LYS A 55 16.28 2.08 -13.18
C LYS A 55 16.17 3.06 -12.02
N MET A 56 15.77 2.58 -10.85
CA MET A 56 15.70 3.37 -9.63
C MET A 56 16.98 4.20 -9.41
N PHE A 57 16.82 5.52 -9.30
CA PHE A 57 17.91 6.51 -9.18
C PHE A 57 18.81 6.23 -7.96
N LEU A 58 18.24 5.75 -6.85
CA LEU A 58 18.94 5.46 -5.60
C LEU A 58 20.05 4.40 -5.71
N THR A 59 19.91 3.44 -6.63
CA THR A 59 20.98 2.45 -6.89
C THR A 59 21.98 2.91 -7.94
N LYS A 60 21.64 3.91 -8.75
CA LYS A 60 22.56 4.51 -9.74
C LYS A 60 23.55 5.48 -9.10
N GLU A 61 23.12 6.25 -8.11
CA GLU A 61 23.99 7.23 -7.43
C GLU A 61 24.84 6.63 -6.30
N GLY A 62 24.79 5.31 -6.08
CA GLY A 62 25.63 4.61 -5.11
C GLY A 62 25.22 4.80 -3.63
N HIS A 63 24.10 5.46 -3.36
CA HIS A 63 23.63 5.70 -1.98
C HIS A 63 23.07 4.45 -1.28
N LEU A 64 22.61 3.46 -2.04
CA LEU A 64 22.12 2.19 -1.50
C LEU A 64 22.74 1.01 -2.25
N GLU A 65 23.64 0.28 -1.59
CA GLU A 65 24.15 -1.00 -2.08
C GLU A 65 22.98 -2.01 -2.14
N LYS A 66 22.81 -2.69 -3.28
CA LYS A 66 21.76 -3.72 -3.47
C LYS A 66 21.80 -4.84 -2.43
N THR A 67 22.95 -5.08 -1.81
CA THR A 67 23.13 -6.07 -0.74
C THR A 67 22.49 -5.64 0.58
N ARG A 68 22.25 -4.35 0.77
CA ARG A 68 21.69 -3.77 2.01
C ARG A 68 20.18 -3.60 1.99
N VAL A 69 19.52 -3.73 0.84
CA VAL A 69 18.05 -3.67 0.76
C VAL A 69 17.41 -5.01 1.10
N VAL A 70 16.16 -4.96 1.52
CA VAL A 70 15.33 -6.11 1.84
C VAL A 70 14.46 -6.43 0.63
N GLU A 71 14.59 -7.65 0.11
CA GLU A 71 13.75 -8.13 -0.98
C GLU A 71 12.43 -8.66 -0.39
N PRO A 72 11.27 -8.14 -0.79
CA PRO A 72 9.98 -8.62 -0.30
C PRO A 72 9.49 -9.86 -1.03
N LEU A 73 8.58 -10.58 -0.39
CA LEU A 73 7.84 -11.69 -1.00
C LEU A 73 6.61 -11.16 -1.76
N GLU A 74 6.18 -11.91 -2.77
CA GLU A 74 4.93 -11.62 -3.48
C GLU A 74 3.72 -11.92 -2.59
N ALA A 75 2.78 -10.99 -2.49
CA ALA A 75 1.48 -11.24 -1.86
C ALA A 75 0.69 -12.30 -2.62
N SER A 76 0.30 -13.37 -1.92
CA SER A 76 -0.56 -14.41 -2.48
C SER A 76 -2.00 -13.93 -2.58
N LYS A 77 -2.84 -14.69 -3.29
CA LYS A 77 -4.28 -14.42 -3.35
C LYS A 77 -4.92 -14.40 -1.96
N GLU A 78 -4.53 -15.30 -1.06
CA GLU A 78 -5.06 -15.32 0.31
C GLU A 78 -4.64 -14.09 1.11
N ASP A 79 -3.43 -13.56 0.87
CA ASP A 79 -3.00 -12.29 1.47
C ASP A 79 -3.87 -11.13 0.98
N LEU A 80 -4.11 -11.06 -0.34
CA LEU A 80 -4.92 -10.00 -0.95
C LEU A 80 -6.39 -10.04 -0.49
N LEU A 81 -6.94 -11.23 -0.29
CA LEU A 81 -8.31 -11.45 0.21
C LEU A 81 -8.52 -11.05 1.68
N VAL A 82 -7.49 -10.53 2.37
CA VAL A 82 -7.64 -9.90 3.69
C VAL A 82 -8.45 -8.61 3.59
N VAL A 83 -8.24 -7.85 2.50
CA VAL A 83 -8.94 -6.59 2.22
C VAL A 83 -9.82 -6.71 0.98
N HIS A 84 -9.27 -7.25 -0.12
CA HIS A 84 -9.99 -7.26 -1.38
C HIS A 84 -11.10 -8.29 -1.45
N THR A 85 -12.14 -7.97 -2.21
CA THR A 85 -13.18 -8.95 -2.54
C THR A 85 -12.70 -9.91 -3.62
N GLU A 86 -13.24 -11.13 -3.57
CA GLU A 86 -13.02 -12.15 -4.61
C GLU A 86 -13.48 -11.65 -5.98
N ALA A 87 -14.57 -10.87 -6.03
CA ALA A 87 -15.07 -10.26 -7.25
C ALA A 87 -14.06 -9.27 -7.86
N TYR A 88 -13.49 -8.38 -7.04
CA TYR A 88 -12.48 -7.42 -7.50
C TYR A 88 -11.22 -8.14 -7.99
N LEU A 89 -10.68 -9.10 -7.23
CA LEU A 89 -9.48 -9.84 -7.64
C LEU A 89 -9.70 -10.65 -8.93
N ASN A 90 -10.88 -11.25 -9.11
CA ASN A 90 -11.22 -11.94 -10.36
C ASN A 90 -11.33 -10.97 -11.54
N SER A 91 -11.68 -9.71 -11.27
CA SER A 91 -11.73 -8.68 -12.29
C SER A 91 -10.37 -8.33 -12.88
N LEU A 92 -9.31 -8.38 -12.07
CA LEU A 92 -7.93 -8.12 -12.50
C LEU A 92 -7.39 -9.17 -13.49
N ARG A 93 -8.13 -10.26 -13.73
CA ARG A 93 -7.84 -11.20 -14.81
C ARG A 93 -8.14 -10.62 -16.20
N SER A 94 -8.81 -9.48 -16.31
CA SER A 94 -9.06 -8.80 -17.58
C SER A 94 -8.01 -7.72 -17.85
N SER A 95 -7.27 -7.82 -18.96
CA SER A 95 -6.32 -6.78 -19.39
C SER A 95 -7.01 -5.42 -19.60
N PHE A 96 -8.28 -5.43 -20.01
CA PHE A 96 -9.05 -4.19 -20.16
C PHE A 96 -9.26 -3.49 -18.82
N ARG A 97 -9.63 -4.24 -17.78
CA ARG A 97 -9.82 -3.68 -16.43
C ARG A 97 -8.49 -3.16 -15.86
N VAL A 98 -7.41 -3.92 -16.03
CA VAL A 98 -6.08 -3.49 -15.57
C VAL A 98 -5.63 -2.24 -16.31
N ALA A 99 -5.82 -2.16 -17.64
CA ALA A 99 -5.48 -0.99 -18.44
C ALA A 99 -6.24 0.27 -18.01
N ALA A 100 -7.51 0.13 -17.61
CA ALA A 100 -8.29 1.23 -17.07
C ALA A 100 -7.79 1.69 -15.69
N ILE A 101 -7.52 0.75 -14.77
CA ILE A 101 -7.00 1.04 -13.42
C ILE A 101 -5.67 1.78 -13.47
N VAL A 102 -4.77 1.34 -14.35
CA VAL A 102 -3.43 1.93 -14.50
C VAL A 102 -3.36 3.03 -15.55
N GLU A 103 -4.49 3.43 -16.13
CA GLU A 103 -4.56 4.51 -17.12
C GLU A 103 -3.59 4.35 -18.32
N VAL A 104 -3.32 3.11 -18.73
CA VAL A 104 -2.48 2.79 -19.90
C VAL A 104 -3.31 2.03 -20.94
N PRO A 105 -4.06 2.74 -21.82
CA PRO A 105 -4.90 2.11 -22.84
C PRO A 105 -4.19 1.08 -23.73
N PRO A 106 -2.90 1.25 -24.13
CA PRO A 106 -2.18 0.23 -24.90
C PRO A 106 -2.11 -1.16 -24.25
N LEU A 107 -2.24 -1.27 -22.92
CA LEU A 107 -2.26 -2.57 -22.24
C LEU A 107 -3.48 -3.42 -22.59
N THR A 108 -4.55 -2.83 -23.12
CA THR A 108 -5.73 -3.58 -23.59
C THR A 108 -5.39 -4.57 -24.70
N LEU A 109 -4.35 -4.28 -25.49
CA LEU A 109 -3.89 -5.11 -26.61
C LEU A 109 -2.85 -6.15 -26.18
N MET A 110 -2.36 -6.08 -24.94
CA MET A 110 -1.33 -6.98 -24.44
C MET A 110 -1.91 -8.34 -24.05
N PRO A 111 -1.23 -9.46 -24.40
CA PRO A 111 -1.61 -10.77 -23.93
C PRO A 111 -1.75 -10.78 -22.40
N ASN A 112 -2.86 -11.32 -21.89
CA ASN A 112 -3.17 -11.20 -20.47
C ASN A 112 -2.09 -11.77 -19.55
N TRP A 113 -1.48 -12.90 -19.92
CA TRP A 113 -0.38 -13.49 -19.16
C TRP A 113 0.81 -12.51 -18.98
N LEU A 114 1.07 -11.65 -19.97
CA LEU A 114 2.12 -10.65 -19.90
C LEU A 114 1.75 -9.52 -18.94
N VAL A 115 0.50 -9.06 -18.95
CA VAL A 115 -0.03 -8.09 -17.98
C VAL A 115 0.07 -8.65 -16.55
N GLN A 116 -0.33 -9.92 -16.36
CA GLN A 116 -0.22 -10.59 -15.05
C GLN A 116 1.23 -10.69 -14.55
N GLN A 117 2.17 -11.02 -15.43
CA GLN A 117 3.58 -11.26 -15.07
C GLN A 117 4.44 -10.01 -15.00
N ARG A 118 4.21 -9.01 -15.86
CA ARG A 118 5.08 -7.84 -15.97
C ARG A 118 4.55 -6.61 -15.27
N LEU A 119 3.26 -6.57 -14.92
CA LEU A 119 2.64 -5.43 -14.25
C LEU A 119 2.07 -5.81 -12.88
N LEU A 120 1.17 -6.81 -12.82
CA LEU A 120 0.52 -7.16 -11.55
C LEU A 120 1.42 -7.94 -10.59
N TYR A 121 2.37 -8.73 -11.08
CA TYR A 121 3.38 -9.40 -10.22
C TYR A 121 4.25 -8.39 -9.45
N PRO A 122 4.84 -7.36 -10.09
CA PRO A 122 5.51 -6.27 -9.37
C PRO A 122 4.62 -5.62 -8.31
N PHE A 123 3.37 -5.30 -8.64
CA PHE A 123 2.43 -4.70 -7.70
C PHE A 123 2.14 -5.61 -6.49
N ARG A 124 2.01 -6.92 -6.68
CA ARG A 124 1.86 -7.87 -5.56
C ARG A 124 3.12 -7.97 -4.69
N LYS A 125 4.32 -7.77 -5.25
CA LYS A 125 5.54 -7.63 -4.44
C LYS A 125 5.56 -6.31 -3.66
N GLN A 126 5.07 -5.22 -4.24
CA GLN A 126 4.94 -3.92 -3.54
C GLN A 126 4.00 -4.04 -2.34
N VAL A 127 2.88 -4.77 -2.49
CA VAL A 127 2.00 -5.14 -1.35
C VAL A 127 2.78 -5.87 -0.25
N GLY A 128 3.51 -6.92 -0.60
CA GLY A 128 4.34 -7.66 0.36
C GLY A 128 5.40 -6.78 1.01
N GLY A 129 5.95 -5.81 0.27
CA GLY A 129 6.92 -4.85 0.77
C GLY A 129 6.33 -3.84 1.75
N SER A 130 5.11 -3.35 1.53
CA SER A 130 4.41 -2.44 2.45
C SER A 130 4.10 -3.15 3.76
N ILE A 131 3.62 -4.39 3.70
CA ILE A 131 3.36 -5.24 4.87
C ILE A 131 4.64 -5.52 5.67
N LEU A 132 5.74 -5.87 4.99
CA LEU A 132 7.03 -6.12 5.63
C LEU A 132 7.63 -4.83 6.23
N SER A 133 7.44 -3.69 5.57
CA SER A 133 7.94 -2.40 6.05
C SER A 133 7.28 -1.99 7.35
N ALA A 134 5.98 -2.27 7.56
CA ALA A 134 5.33 -2.03 8.84
C ALA A 134 6.00 -2.82 9.99
N LYS A 135 6.32 -4.10 9.76
CA LYS A 135 7.09 -4.92 10.72
C LYS A 135 8.45 -4.28 11.02
N LEU A 136 9.21 -3.95 9.97
CA LEU A 136 10.55 -3.37 10.12
C LEU A 136 10.52 -2.02 10.83
N ALA A 137 9.53 -1.18 10.55
CA ALA A 137 9.35 0.10 11.21
C ALA A 137 9.10 -0.06 12.71
N LEU A 138 8.28 -1.03 13.11
CA LEU A 138 8.06 -1.32 14.52
C LEU A 138 9.31 -1.87 15.21
N GLU A 139 10.05 -2.75 14.54
CA GLU A 139 11.26 -3.38 15.10
C GLU A 139 12.47 -2.42 15.16
N ARG A 140 12.56 -1.46 14.23
CA ARG A 140 13.78 -0.68 13.97
C ARG A 140 13.57 0.83 14.05
N GLY A 141 12.35 1.27 14.34
CA GLY A 141 11.94 2.67 14.45
C GLY A 141 11.56 3.32 13.11
N TRP A 142 11.95 2.75 11.97
CA TRP A 142 11.57 3.24 10.64
C TRP A 142 11.73 2.17 9.56
N ALA A 143 11.01 2.31 8.46
CA ALA A 143 11.23 1.55 7.23
C ALA A 143 10.68 2.29 6.01
N ILE A 144 11.16 1.94 4.83
CA ILE A 144 10.67 2.46 3.54
C ILE A 144 10.37 1.29 2.62
N ASN A 145 9.18 1.25 2.01
CA ASN A 145 8.91 0.40 0.85
C ASN A 145 9.00 1.25 -0.42
N VAL A 146 9.94 0.92 -1.30
CA VAL A 146 10.07 1.68 -2.55
C VAL A 146 9.01 1.20 -3.55
N GLY A 147 8.12 2.10 -3.97
CA GLY A 147 7.09 1.80 -4.97
C GLY A 147 5.78 1.22 -4.41
N GLY A 148 5.59 1.19 -3.09
CA GLY A 148 4.26 1.04 -2.49
C GLY A 148 3.50 2.38 -2.44
N GLY A 149 2.47 2.46 -1.61
CA GLY A 149 1.69 3.69 -1.41
C GLY A 149 0.50 3.80 -2.36
N PHE A 150 -0.19 2.69 -2.61
CA PHE A 150 -1.31 2.60 -3.53
C PHE A 150 -2.60 3.17 -2.93
N HIS A 151 -2.59 4.48 -2.68
CA HIS A 151 -3.61 5.19 -1.93
C HIS A 151 -4.97 5.34 -2.63
N HIS A 152 -5.05 5.10 -3.95
CA HIS A 152 -6.30 5.13 -4.70
C HIS A 152 -7.04 3.79 -4.74
N CYS A 153 -6.41 2.69 -4.33
CA CYS A 153 -7.06 1.37 -4.35
C CYS A 153 -7.76 1.09 -3.02
N SER A 154 -9.00 0.60 -3.12
CA SER A 154 -9.84 0.12 -2.02
C SER A 154 -10.10 -1.38 -2.14
N ALA A 155 -10.86 -1.96 -1.20
CA ALA A 155 -11.25 -3.36 -1.20
C ALA A 155 -11.92 -3.84 -2.52
N GLU A 156 -12.68 -2.95 -3.18
CA GLU A 156 -13.53 -3.33 -4.32
C GLU A 156 -13.15 -2.64 -5.64
N GLU A 157 -12.25 -1.66 -5.60
CA GLU A 157 -11.95 -0.81 -6.74
C GLU A 157 -10.48 -0.38 -6.76
N GLY A 158 -9.89 -0.36 -7.95
CA GLY A 158 -8.58 0.24 -8.20
C GLY A 158 -8.72 1.45 -9.12
N GLY A 159 -7.73 2.33 -9.11
CA GLY A 159 -7.69 3.56 -9.90
C GLY A 159 -6.38 4.30 -9.69
N GLY A 160 -6.10 5.33 -10.49
CA GLY A 160 -4.90 6.17 -10.34
C GLY A 160 -3.60 5.36 -10.19
N PHE A 161 -3.37 4.38 -11.09
CA PHE A 161 -2.20 3.49 -11.06
C PHE A 161 -2.15 2.47 -9.90
N CYS A 162 -3.15 2.46 -9.03
CA CYS A 162 -3.22 1.62 -7.85
C CYS A 162 -4.14 0.40 -8.08
N ALA A 163 -3.57 -0.80 -8.23
CA ALA A 163 -4.35 -2.02 -8.44
C ALA A 163 -4.61 -2.85 -7.17
N TYR A 164 -3.84 -2.64 -6.10
CA TYR A 164 -4.01 -3.33 -4.84
C TYR A 164 -3.92 -2.33 -3.68
N ALA A 165 -4.75 -2.52 -2.65
CA ALA A 165 -4.85 -1.63 -1.49
C ALA A 165 -3.74 -1.98 -0.47
N ASP A 166 -2.48 -1.72 -0.84
CA ASP A 166 -1.31 -2.12 -0.05
C ASP A 166 -1.28 -1.45 1.35
N ILE A 167 -1.70 -0.18 1.44
CA ILE A 167 -1.85 0.56 2.70
C ILE A 167 -2.86 -0.14 3.61
N SER A 168 -4.07 -0.40 3.10
CA SER A 168 -5.13 -1.08 3.85
C SER A 168 -4.71 -2.48 4.30
N LEU A 169 -4.06 -3.23 3.41
CA LEU A 169 -3.52 -4.56 3.73
C LEU A 169 -2.45 -4.47 4.82
N SER A 170 -1.50 -3.54 4.70
CA SER A 170 -0.43 -3.34 5.69
C SER A 170 -1.01 -3.07 7.09
N ILE A 171 -2.01 -2.20 7.19
CA ILE A 171 -2.68 -1.85 8.45
C ILE A 171 -3.43 -3.05 9.04
N GLN A 172 -4.20 -3.80 8.24
CA GLN A 172 -4.91 -5.00 8.71
C GLN A 172 -3.92 -6.07 9.22
N PHE A 173 -2.80 -6.26 8.51
CA PHE A 173 -1.74 -7.15 8.97
C PHE A 173 -1.11 -6.65 10.28
N ALA A 174 -0.84 -5.36 10.39
CA ALA A 174 -0.24 -4.77 11.59
C ALA A 174 -1.14 -4.96 12.82
N PHE A 175 -2.45 -4.72 12.72
CA PHE A 175 -3.40 -4.95 13.82
C PHE A 175 -3.35 -6.39 14.36
N VAL A 176 -3.10 -7.38 13.50
CA VAL A 176 -3.13 -8.80 13.89
C VAL A 176 -1.74 -9.35 14.27
N ARG A 177 -0.70 -8.98 13.52
CA ARG A 177 0.66 -9.53 13.65
C ARG A 177 1.54 -8.73 14.59
N LEU A 178 1.30 -7.43 14.70
CA LEU A 178 2.12 -6.50 15.50
C LEU A 178 1.41 -6.04 16.78
N ASP A 179 0.17 -6.48 16.99
CA ASP A 179 -0.66 -6.14 18.16
C ASP A 179 -0.79 -4.63 18.41
N ILE A 180 -0.72 -3.84 17.33
CA ILE A 180 -1.00 -2.40 17.41
C ILE A 180 -2.49 -2.19 17.59
N SER A 181 -2.88 -1.15 18.31
CA SER A 181 -4.30 -0.85 18.59
C SER A 181 -4.85 0.31 17.78
N ARG A 182 -3.97 1.19 17.26
CA ARG A 182 -4.31 2.37 16.47
C ARG A 182 -3.24 2.68 15.44
N VAL A 183 -3.64 3.31 14.35
CA VAL A 183 -2.76 3.79 13.27
C VAL A 183 -3.14 5.22 12.91
N MET A 184 -2.15 6.05 12.57
CA MET A 184 -2.36 7.30 11.87
C MET A 184 -1.79 7.15 10.45
N ILE A 185 -2.61 7.42 9.45
CA ILE A 185 -2.17 7.60 8.06
C ILE A 185 -1.89 9.09 7.89
N ILE A 186 -0.70 9.40 7.37
CA ILE A 186 -0.31 10.74 6.95
C ILE A 186 -0.07 10.64 5.44
N ASP A 187 -1.07 11.02 4.65
CA ASP A 187 -0.97 11.10 3.19
C ASP A 187 -0.58 12.52 2.78
N LEU A 188 0.53 12.61 2.06
CA LEU A 188 1.11 13.85 1.54
C LEU A 188 1.28 13.78 0.02
N ASP A 189 0.65 12.82 -0.64
CA ASP A 189 0.55 12.81 -2.09
C ASP A 189 -0.25 14.03 -2.57
N ALA A 190 0.03 14.50 -3.79
CA ALA A 190 -0.69 15.62 -4.35
C ALA A 190 -2.19 15.30 -4.57
N HIS A 191 -2.55 14.03 -4.77
CA HIS A 191 -3.91 13.54 -4.96
C HIS A 191 -4.50 13.03 -3.64
N GLN A 192 -5.82 13.11 -3.51
CA GLN A 192 -6.56 12.55 -2.38
C GLN A 192 -6.43 11.02 -2.35
N GLY A 193 -6.10 10.44 -1.19
CA GLY A 193 -5.96 9.02 -0.93
C GLY A 193 -7.28 8.25 -0.78
N ASN A 194 -8.20 8.43 -1.73
CA ASN A 194 -9.59 7.96 -1.64
C ASN A 194 -9.78 6.45 -1.41
N GLY A 195 -8.79 5.62 -1.73
CA GLY A 195 -8.85 4.17 -1.53
C GLY A 195 -8.88 3.78 -0.06
N HIS A 196 -7.89 4.24 0.72
CA HIS A 196 -7.80 3.91 2.14
C HIS A 196 -8.83 4.69 2.97
N GLU A 197 -9.23 5.89 2.54
CA GLU A 197 -10.37 6.63 3.13
C GLU A 197 -11.67 5.81 3.09
N LYS A 198 -11.97 5.15 1.97
CA LYS A 198 -13.14 4.27 1.84
C LYS A 198 -13.02 3.05 2.72
N ASP A 199 -11.86 2.39 2.70
CA ASP A 199 -11.64 1.13 3.44
C ASP A 199 -11.76 1.32 4.96
N PHE A 200 -11.36 2.48 5.48
CA PHE A 200 -11.38 2.79 6.91
C PHE A 200 -12.50 3.75 7.34
N ALA A 201 -13.46 4.01 6.45
CA ALA A 201 -14.57 4.94 6.63
C ALA A 201 -15.26 4.94 8.01
N ASN A 202 -15.34 3.78 8.66
CA ASN A 202 -16.00 3.62 9.96
C ASN A 202 -15.11 2.89 10.98
N ASP A 203 -13.80 2.87 10.79
CA ASP A 203 -12.85 2.21 11.70
C ASP A 203 -12.13 3.24 12.57
N GLY A 204 -12.67 3.53 13.76
CA GLY A 204 -12.11 4.50 14.71
C GLY A 204 -10.73 4.14 15.29
N ARG A 205 -10.11 3.04 14.84
CA ARG A 205 -8.71 2.72 15.14
C ARG A 205 -7.74 3.38 14.17
N VAL A 206 -8.22 3.87 13.03
CA VAL A 206 -7.41 4.52 12.00
C VAL A 206 -7.77 6.00 11.96
N TYR A 207 -6.76 6.85 12.09
CA TYR A 207 -6.89 8.30 11.93
C TYR A 207 -6.25 8.71 10.60
N ILE A 208 -6.96 9.47 9.77
CA ILE A 208 -6.51 9.87 8.44
C ILE A 208 -6.25 11.37 8.40
N LEU A 209 -4.98 11.73 8.22
CA LEU A 209 -4.57 13.06 7.77
C LEU A 209 -4.22 12.97 6.29
N ASP A 210 -4.89 13.76 5.47
CA ASP A 210 -4.63 13.84 4.02
C ASP A 210 -4.47 15.31 3.59
N MET A 211 -3.33 15.63 2.98
CA MET A 211 -3.00 16.93 2.42
C MET A 211 -2.81 16.83 0.90
N TYR A 212 -3.84 17.25 0.16
CA TYR A 212 -3.91 17.08 -1.29
C TYR A 212 -4.41 18.34 -2.00
N ASN A 213 -4.19 18.42 -3.31
CA ASN A 213 -4.75 19.46 -4.16
C ASN A 213 -6.20 19.13 -4.54
N ALA A 214 -7.16 19.90 -4.04
CA ALA A 214 -8.57 19.65 -4.27
C ALA A 214 -9.04 19.90 -5.71
N GLY A 215 -8.17 20.48 -6.55
CA GLY A 215 -8.43 20.76 -7.96
C GLY A 215 -8.03 19.65 -8.93
N ILE A 216 -7.48 18.52 -8.44
CA ILE A 216 -7.03 17.40 -9.29
C ILE A 216 -7.71 16.08 -8.90
N TYR A 217 -7.44 15.01 -9.66
CA TYR A 217 -7.98 13.65 -9.42
C TYR A 217 -7.88 13.27 -7.94
N PRO A 218 -8.89 12.58 -7.34
CA PRO A 218 -10.01 11.84 -7.94
C PRO A 218 -11.38 12.54 -7.93
N PHE A 219 -11.52 13.69 -7.27
CA PHE A 219 -12.81 14.36 -7.02
C PHE A 219 -13.83 13.47 -6.24
N ASP A 220 -13.34 12.60 -5.35
CA ASP A 220 -14.17 11.67 -4.60
C ASP A 220 -14.73 12.30 -3.32
N HIS A 221 -15.82 13.06 -3.48
CA HIS A 221 -16.49 13.77 -2.39
C HIS A 221 -17.11 12.86 -1.33
N ALA A 222 -17.34 11.58 -1.63
CA ALA A 222 -17.85 10.62 -0.66
C ALA A 222 -16.71 10.16 0.26
N ALA A 223 -15.58 9.75 -0.33
CA ALA A 223 -14.40 9.31 0.42
C ALA A 223 -13.84 10.42 1.33
N LYS A 224 -13.83 11.67 0.83
CA LYS A 224 -13.39 12.88 1.56
C LYS A 224 -14.07 13.10 2.93
N ARG A 225 -15.25 12.51 3.14
CA ARG A 225 -15.99 12.61 4.41
C ARG A 225 -15.34 11.80 5.53
N TYR A 226 -14.49 10.84 5.18
CA TYR A 226 -13.81 9.94 6.10
C TYR A 226 -12.40 10.41 6.47
N ILE A 227 -11.97 11.56 5.96
CA ILE A 227 -10.71 12.19 6.39
C ILE A 227 -10.95 12.90 7.72
N ASP A 228 -10.22 12.49 8.75
CA ASP A 228 -10.26 13.12 10.08
C ASP A 228 -9.64 14.52 10.05
N GLN A 229 -8.48 14.67 9.42
CA GLN A 229 -7.78 15.94 9.25
C GLN A 229 -7.46 16.20 7.77
N LYS A 230 -8.32 16.97 7.10
CA LYS A 230 -8.16 17.33 5.69
C LYS A 230 -7.43 18.65 5.52
N VAL A 231 -6.42 18.70 4.65
CA VAL A 231 -5.72 19.94 4.27
C VAL A 231 -5.81 20.10 2.75
N GLU A 232 -6.80 20.85 2.29
CA GLU A 232 -7.05 21.04 0.87
C GLU A 232 -6.27 22.22 0.31
N LEU A 233 -5.32 21.93 -0.58
CA LEU A 233 -4.57 22.91 -1.33
C LEU A 233 -5.41 23.35 -2.54
N VAL A 234 -5.64 24.66 -2.68
CA VAL A 234 -6.33 25.24 -3.85
C VAL A 234 -5.30 25.96 -4.71
N VAL A 235 -5.38 25.82 -6.04
CA VAL A 235 -4.36 26.25 -7.03
C VAL A 235 -3.88 27.71 -6.87
N SER A 236 -4.67 28.60 -6.25
CA SER A 236 -4.23 29.98 -5.93
C SER A 236 -3.02 30.05 -4.99
N TRP A 237 -2.72 28.99 -4.23
CA TRP A 237 -1.62 28.93 -3.27
C TRP A 237 -0.33 28.35 -3.86
N ILE A 238 -0.39 27.64 -4.99
CA ILE A 238 0.76 26.91 -5.54
C ILE A 238 1.85 27.87 -6.08
N LEU A 239 1.47 29.07 -6.53
CA LEU A 239 2.47 30.09 -6.90
C LEU A 239 3.13 30.79 -5.69
N GLN A 240 2.66 30.57 -4.46
CA GLN A 240 3.22 31.15 -3.23
C GLN A 240 3.78 30.12 -2.23
N ALA A 241 3.40 28.84 -2.34
CA ALA A 241 3.63 27.84 -1.29
C ALA A 241 4.79 26.88 -1.53
N VAL A 242 5.33 26.79 -2.75
CA VAL A 242 6.35 25.76 -3.10
C VAL A 242 7.63 25.93 -2.26
N ASP A 243 7.94 27.13 -1.75
CA ASP A 243 9.12 27.35 -0.90
C ASP A 243 8.83 27.38 0.61
N HIS A 244 7.62 27.73 1.06
CA HIS A 244 7.38 28.02 2.49
C HIS A 244 6.68 26.90 3.28
N ILE A 245 5.84 26.06 2.66
CA ILE A 245 5.05 25.06 3.41
C ILE A 245 5.87 23.81 3.74
N PHE A 246 6.72 23.35 2.81
CA PHE A 246 7.58 22.18 3.05
C PHE A 246 8.61 22.42 4.16
N LEU A 247 9.07 23.66 4.35
CA LEU A 247 10.06 23.98 5.39
C LEU A 247 9.46 24.05 6.81
N HIS A 248 8.20 24.49 6.96
CA HIS A 248 7.58 24.58 8.29
C HIS A 248 7.08 23.24 8.83
N LEU A 249 6.66 22.30 7.98
CA LEU A 249 6.24 20.96 8.40
C LEU A 249 7.40 20.04 8.86
N ILE A 250 8.64 20.34 8.45
CA ILE A 250 9.85 19.61 8.91
C ILE A 250 10.39 20.17 10.24
N GLN A 251 9.89 21.32 10.71
CA GLN A 251 10.40 22.03 11.88
C GLN A 251 9.51 21.95 13.14
N ILE A 252 8.50 21.08 13.18
CA ILE A 252 7.68 20.79 14.37
C ILE A 252 7.93 19.34 14.79
#